data_AF-D7TGH7-F1
#
_entry.id   AF-D7TGH7-F1
#
_cell.length_a   1.000
_cell.length_b   1.000
_cell.length_c   1.000
_cell.angle_alpha   90.00
_cell.angle_beta   90.00
_cell.angle_gamma   90.00
#
_symmetry.space_group_name_H-M   'P 1'
#
loop_
_entity.id
_entity.type
_entity.pdbx_description
1 polymer ?
#
loop_
_entity_poly.entity_id
_entity_poly.type
_entity_poly.pdbx_seq_one_letter_code
_entity_poly.pdbx_strand_id
1 'polypeptide(L)' 'MQQMEPIQLKHEAKLKGGFYVDPEVKLLFIIRIRGINAMHPKTRKILQLLHLRQVRCQTIASGNEKYMAVINLIPCF' A
#
# COMPACT_ATOMS: atom_id res chain seq x y z
N MET A 1 -13.50 -18.87 3.92
CA MET A 1 -12.82 -17.82 3.13
C MET A 1 -12.68 -18.33 1.73
N GLN A 2 -13.37 -17.71 0.78
CA GLN A 2 -13.46 -18.21 -0.59
C GLN A 2 -12.20 -17.80 -1.36
N GLN A 3 -11.37 -18.77 -1.72
CA GLN A 3 -10.31 -18.59 -2.70
C GLN A 3 -10.68 -19.51 -3.87
N MET A 4 -11.58 -19.06 -4.75
CA MET A 4 -11.55 -19.61 -6.11
C MET A 4 -10.26 -19.06 -6.71
N GLU A 5 -9.38 -19.96 -7.13
CA GLU A 5 -8.09 -19.60 -7.73
C GLU A 5 -8.34 -18.48 -8.76
N PRO A 6 -7.69 -17.30 -8.64
CA PRO A 6 -7.94 -16.15 -9.52
C PRO A 6 -7.72 -16.51 -11.00
N ILE A 7 -6.95 -17.57 -11.26
CA ILE A 7 -6.75 -18.19 -12.56
C ILE A 7 -8.08 -18.68 -13.16
N GLN A 8 -8.92 -19.35 -12.39
CA GLN A 8 -10.21 -19.90 -12.85
C GLN A 8 -11.18 -18.77 -13.24
N LEU A 9 -11.25 -17.72 -12.44
CA LEU A 9 -12.07 -16.53 -12.73
C LEU A 9 -11.62 -15.80 -13.99
N LYS A 10 -10.30 -15.67 -14.21
CA LYS A 10 -9.73 -15.10 -15.44
C LYS A 10 -10.06 -15.94 -16.67
N HIS A 11 -10.01 -17.26 -16.55
CA HIS A 11 -10.40 -18.18 -17.62
C HIS A 11 -11.89 -18.10 -17.95
N GLU A 12 -12.77 -18.09 -16.95
CA GLU A 12 -14.22 -17.94 -17.16
C GLU A 12 -14.58 -16.61 -17.79
N ALA A 13 -13.97 -15.51 -17.35
CA ALA A 13 -14.19 -14.19 -17.94
C ALA A 13 -13.79 -14.19 -19.42
N LYS A 14 -12.63 -14.78 -19.74
CA LYS A 14 -12.16 -14.91 -21.13
C LYS A 14 -13.08 -15.77 -21.99
N LEU A 15 -13.61 -16.87 -21.44
CA LEU A 15 -14.56 -17.76 -22.14
C LEU A 15 -15.92 -17.09 -22.37
N LYS A 16 -16.40 -16.29 -21.41
CA LYS A 16 -17.66 -15.53 -21.50
C LYS A 16 -17.52 -14.22 -22.30
N GLY A 17 -16.33 -13.90 -22.83
CA GLY A 17 -16.05 -12.66 -23.55
C GLY A 17 -16.06 -11.39 -22.67
N GLY A 18 -15.97 -11.55 -21.35
CA GLY A 18 -15.98 -10.47 -20.37
C GLY A 18 -14.58 -10.10 -19.86
N PHE A 19 -14.51 -9.01 -19.09
CA PHE A 19 -13.26 -8.53 -18.48
C PHE A 19 -13.22 -8.88 -16.99
N TYR A 20 -12.11 -9.46 -16.55
CA TYR A 20 -11.83 -9.67 -15.13
C TYR A 20 -11.05 -8.46 -14.60
N VAL A 21 -11.67 -7.71 -13.69
CA VAL A 21 -11.00 -6.60 -12.98
C VAL A 21 -10.36 -7.20 -11.73
N ASP A 22 -9.03 -7.12 -11.64
CA ASP A 22 -8.31 -7.57 -10.46
C ASP A 22 -8.77 -6.75 -9.23
N PRO A 23 -8.96 -7.40 -8.07
CA PRO A 23 -9.43 -6.71 -6.87
C PRO A 23 -8.42 -5.66 -6.40
N GLU A 24 -8.92 -4.51 -5.92
CA GLU A 24 -8.09 -3.42 -5.42
C GLU A 24 -7.26 -3.85 -4.20
N VAL A 25 -6.04 -3.32 -4.09
CA VAL A 25 -5.09 -3.66 -3.04
C VAL A 25 -5.57 -3.14 -1.69
N LYS A 26 -6.10 -4.03 -0.85
CA LYS A 26 -6.67 -3.67 0.46
C LYS A 26 -5.63 -3.36 1.53
N LEU A 27 -4.41 -3.83 1.39
CA LEU A 27 -3.36 -3.71 2.41
C LEU A 27 -2.05 -3.22 1.80
N LEU A 28 -1.43 -2.27 2.46
CA LEU A 28 -0.11 -1.72 2.12
C LEU A 28 0.92 -2.15 3.16
N PHE A 29 2.09 -2.54 2.68
CA PHE A 29 3.27 -2.76 3.52
C PHE A 29 4.22 -1.58 3.37
N ILE A 30 4.44 -0.85 4.46
CA ILE A 30 5.21 0.40 4.44
C ILE A 30 6.43 0.24 5.34
N ILE A 31 7.61 0.56 4.79
CA ILE A 31 8.91 0.46 5.48
C ILE A 31 9.57 1.82 5.48
N ARG A 32 10.19 2.19 6.60
CA ARG A 32 11.03 3.40 6.67
C ARG A 32 12.49 3.09 6.36
N ILE A 33 13.00 3.63 5.26
CA ILE A 33 14.41 3.46 4.84
C ILE A 33 15.33 4.55 5.42
N ARG A 34 14.85 5.79 5.57
CA ARG A 34 15.67 6.95 5.97
C ARG A 34 15.71 7.19 7.50
N GLY A 35 16.84 7.73 7.98
CA GLY A 35 17.06 8.20 9.36
C GLY A 35 16.21 9.40 9.76
N ILE A 36 16.41 9.95 10.98
CA ILE A 36 15.66 11.11 11.51
C ILE A 36 16.21 12.47 11.03
N ASN A 37 17.47 12.52 10.61
CA ASN A 37 18.19 13.75 10.30
C ASN A 37 17.73 14.34 8.95
N ALA A 38 17.67 15.68 8.87
CA ALA A 38 17.34 16.44 7.66
C ALA A 38 15.96 16.14 7.02
N MET A 39 14.97 15.68 7.79
CA MET A 39 13.59 15.56 7.31
C MET A 39 12.77 16.84 7.54
N HIS A 40 11.99 17.23 6.53
CA HIS A 40 11.01 18.30 6.62
C HIS A 40 9.95 17.99 7.70
N PRO A 41 9.51 18.97 8.50
CA PRO A 41 8.57 18.76 9.62
C PRO A 41 7.24 18.13 9.19
N LYS A 42 6.73 18.42 7.97
CA LYS A 42 5.51 17.77 7.44
C LYS A 42 5.69 16.26 7.29
N THR A 43 6.78 15.82 6.67
CA THR A 43 7.11 14.41 6.48
C THR A 43 7.28 13.69 7.82
N ARG A 44 7.91 14.34 8.80
CA ARG A 44 8.09 13.79 10.15
C ARG A 44 6.75 13.53 10.85
N LYS A 45 5.79 14.45 10.74
CA LYS A 45 4.44 14.26 11.29
C LYS A 45 3.70 13.11 10.63
N ILE A 46 3.81 12.95 9.31
CA ILE A 46 3.15 11.85 8.60
C ILE A 46 3.72 10.50 9.03
N LEU A 47 5.04 10.38 9.18
CA LEU A 47 5.67 9.15 9.69
C LEU A 47 5.23 8.82 11.13
N GLN A 48 5.00 9.83 11.96
CA GLN A 48 4.47 9.63 13.31
C GLN A 48 3.04 9.09 13.30
N LEU A 49 2.16 9.61 12.42
CA LEU A 49 0.79 9.13 12.25
C LEU A 49 0.74 7.67 11.77
N LEU A 50 1.70 7.27 10.94
CA LEU A 50 1.87 5.90 10.46
C LEU A 50 2.63 5.00 11.46
N HIS A 51 2.99 5.53 12.64
CA HIS A 51 3.76 4.84 13.69
C HIS A 51 5.20 4.42 13.30
N LEU A 52 5.78 5.02 12.26
CA LEU A 52 7.13 4.72 11.75
C LEU A 52 8.22 5.57 12.43
N ARG A 53 8.42 5.35 13.72
CA ARG A 53 9.31 6.16 14.57
C ARG A 53 10.79 5.80 14.44
N GLN A 54 11.13 4.54 14.23
CA GLN A 54 12.52 4.08 14.09
C GLN A 54 12.83 3.65 12.65
N VAL A 55 14.12 3.61 12.32
CA VAL A 55 14.59 3.12 11.01
C VAL A 55 14.37 1.61 10.94
N ARG A 56 13.91 1.10 9.78
CA ARG A 56 13.47 -0.30 9.58
C ARG A 56 12.25 -0.73 10.41
N CYS A 57 11.52 0.20 11.02
CA CYS A 57 10.16 -0.11 11.44
C CYS A 57 9.28 -0.30 10.20
N GLN A 58 8.35 -1.23 10.33
CA GLN A 58 7.38 -1.60 9.29
C GLN A 58 5.98 -1.55 9.89
N THR A 59 5.02 -1.10 9.09
CA THR A 59 3.60 -1.05 9.47
C THR A 59 2.76 -1.58 8.31
N ILE A 60 1.61 -2.16 8.64
CA ILE A 60 0.60 -2.58 7.66
C ILE A 60 -0.56 -1.62 7.79
N ALA A 61 -0.94 -0.99 6.68
CA ALA A 61 -2.04 -0.04 6.63
C ALA A 61 -3.12 -0.52 5.66
N SER A 62 -4.38 -0.19 5.96
CA SER A 62 -5.47 -0.39 5.00
C SER A 62 -5.30 0.57 3.82
N GLY A 63 -5.41 0.03 2.61
CA GLY A 63 -5.38 0.78 1.36
C GLY A 63 -6.62 1.66 1.23
N ASN A 64 -6.45 2.96 1.48
CA ASN A 64 -7.41 3.98 1.07
C ASN A 64 -6.74 4.88 0.03
N GLU A 65 -7.53 5.42 -0.91
CA GLU A 65 -7.09 6.37 -1.94
C GLU A 65 -6.18 7.50 -1.39
N LYS A 66 -6.50 7.98 -0.18
CA LYS A 66 -5.81 9.11 0.47
C LYS A 66 -4.42 8.73 0.96
N TYR A 67 -4.24 7.49 1.44
CA TYR A 67 -2.92 7.01 1.89
C TYR A 67 -1.96 6.85 0.71
N MET A 68 -2.47 6.44 -0.46
CA MET A 68 -1.65 6.29 -1.67
C MET A 68 -1.04 7.63 -2.11
N ALA A 69 -1.84 8.70 -2.14
CA ALA A 69 -1.36 10.03 -2.50
C ALA A 69 -0.28 10.54 -1.53
N VAL A 70 -0.47 10.29 -0.23
CA VAL A 70 0.47 10.74 0.82
C VAL A 70 1.78 9.95 0.80
N ILE A 71 1.72 8.63 0.58
CA ILE A 71 2.90 7.77 0.48
C ILE A 71 3.75 8.18 -0.73
N ASN A 72 3.11 8.42 -1.89
CA ASN A 72 3.81 8.85 -3.12
C ASN A 72 4.46 10.25 -2.99
N LEU A 73 3.96 11.10 -2.09
CA LEU A 73 4.50 12.43 -1.84
C LEU A 73 5.73 12.42 -0.92
N ILE A 74 6.02 11.29 -0.25
CA ILE A 74 7.15 11.16 0.66
C ILE A 74 8.27 10.42 -0.05
N PRO A 75 9.31 11.12 -0.56
CA PRO A 75 10.45 10.47 -1.21
C PRO A 75 11.35 9.70 -0.22
N CYS A 76 10.98 9.65 1.07
CA CYS A 76 11.75 9.09 2.17
C CYS A 76 11.17 7.77 2.73
N PHE A 77 10.14 7.22 2.08
CA PHE A 77 9.88 5.78 2.12
C PHE A 77 10.87 5.08 1.21
#